data_AF-A0A1X7L3A7-F1
#
_entry.id   AF-A0A1X7L3A7-F1
#
_cell.length_a   1.000
_cell.length_b   1.000
_cell.length_c   1.000
_cell.angle_alpha   90.00
_cell.angle_beta   90.00
_cell.angle_gamma   90.00
#
_symmetry.space_group_name_H-M   'P 1'
#
loop_
_entity.id
_entity.type
_entity.pdbx_description
1 polymer ?
#
loop_
_entity_poly.entity_id
_entity_poly.type
_entity_poly.pdbx_seq_one_letter_code
_entity_poly.pdbx_strand_id
1 'polypeptide(L)'
;MIRLPRLTAALVLTGALVALSGCAASAPSPSMDSAAAAERYEPVMDDVVAALEQKYPDVAWSDDDESRVVADGDRCTLVVGTQRGEPSLRESAGGWDAVADVINPVLEARELDSVSEQKLEGGWTGVASHDDRGAALDISDKTYTLIELSVPVTDTDC
;
A
#
# COMPACT_ATOMS: atom_id res chain seq x y z
N MET A 1 75.92 8.35 35.25
CA MET A 1 75.35 8.25 33.89
C MET A 1 73.85 8.46 34.02
N ILE A 2 73.35 9.61 33.54
CA ILE A 2 71.96 10.06 33.67
C ILE A 2 71.41 10.20 32.24
N ARG A 3 70.18 9.68 32.03
CA ARG A 3 69.04 10.20 31.24
C ARG A 3 68.30 9.06 30.56
N LEU A 4 67.04 8.86 30.95
CA LEU A 4 66.01 8.21 30.12
C LEU A 4 64.88 9.20 29.81
N PRO A 5 64.16 8.98 28.69
CA PRO A 5 63.65 10.04 27.84
C PRO A 5 62.18 10.36 28.05
N ARG A 6 61.82 11.54 27.54
CA ARG A 6 60.45 12.05 27.37
C ARG A 6 59.68 11.16 26.39
N LEU A 7 58.45 10.79 26.74
CA LEU A 7 57.46 10.25 25.81
C LEU A 7 56.28 11.22 25.73
N THR A 8 56.16 11.84 24.56
CA THR A 8 55.11 12.77 24.16
C THR A 8 53.89 11.95 23.75
N ALA A 9 52.76 12.12 24.43
CA ALA A 9 51.49 11.51 24.05
C ALA A 9 50.83 12.37 22.95
N ALA A 10 50.64 11.81 21.75
CA ALA A 10 49.83 12.39 20.69
C ALA A 10 48.51 11.62 20.63
N LEU A 11 47.42 12.30 20.99
CA LEU A 11 46.06 11.81 20.91
C LEU A 11 45.45 12.41 19.63
N VAL A 12 45.22 11.58 18.60
CA VAL A 12 44.54 12.01 17.36
C VAL A 12 43.17 11.35 17.33
N LEU A 13 42.14 12.19 17.46
CA LEU A 13 40.73 11.83 17.33
C LEU A 13 40.43 11.25 15.94
N THR A 14 39.90 10.04 15.89
CA THR A 14 39.33 9.46 14.66
C THR A 14 37.82 9.68 14.68
N GLY A 15 37.32 10.53 13.78
CA GLY A 15 35.91 10.82 13.61
C GLY A 15 35.15 9.63 13.03
N ALA A 16 34.06 9.24 13.68
CA ALA A 16 33.15 8.22 13.18
C ALA A 16 32.26 8.79 12.07
N LEU A 17 32.49 8.35 10.84
CA LEU A 17 31.57 8.52 9.72
C LEU A 17 30.45 7.48 9.87
N VAL A 18 29.29 7.91 10.34
CA VAL A 18 28.07 7.08 10.33
C VAL A 18 27.52 7.09 8.91
N ALA A 19 27.78 6.02 8.17
CA ALA A 19 27.16 5.78 6.88
C ALA A 19 25.67 5.47 7.10
N LEU A 20 24.78 6.39 6.71
CA LEU A 20 23.36 6.09 6.54
C LEU A 20 23.21 5.24 5.27
N SER A 21 23.44 3.94 5.40
CA SER A 21 22.94 2.96 4.44
C SER A 21 21.43 2.92 4.57
N GLY A 22 20.75 3.81 3.84
CA GLY A 22 19.33 3.70 3.58
C GLY A 22 19.08 2.33 2.96
N CYS A 23 18.48 1.44 3.73
CA CYS A 23 17.97 0.19 3.21
C CYS A 23 16.90 0.55 2.18
N ALA A 24 17.24 0.47 0.89
CA ALA A 24 16.22 0.37 -0.14
C ALA A 24 15.46 -0.93 0.16
N ALA A 25 14.32 -0.82 0.83
CA ALA A 25 13.40 -1.93 0.99
C ALA A 25 13.07 -2.39 -0.44
N SER A 26 13.61 -3.55 -0.81
CA SER A 26 13.31 -4.15 -2.11
C SER A 26 11.83 -4.49 -2.08
N ALA A 27 11.06 -4.01 -3.08
CA ALA A 27 9.66 -4.36 -3.18
C ALA A 27 9.51 -5.90 -3.15
N PRO A 28 8.44 -6.44 -2.54
CA PRO A 28 8.20 -7.87 -2.51
C PRO A 28 8.29 -8.46 -3.92
N SER A 29 8.97 -9.61 -4.04
CA SER A 29 9.02 -10.32 -5.32
C SER A 29 7.66 -10.98 -5.59
N PRO A 30 7.16 -10.94 -6.83
CA PRO A 30 5.91 -11.59 -7.18
C PRO A 30 6.01 -13.09 -6.87
N SER A 31 4.93 -13.66 -6.33
CA SER A 31 4.89 -15.05 -5.87
C SER A 31 3.79 -15.90 -6.53
N MET A 32 2.98 -15.31 -7.38
CA MET A 32 1.82 -15.93 -8.04
C MET A 32 1.63 -15.38 -9.45
N ASP A 33 1.01 -16.17 -10.32
CA ASP A 33 0.53 -15.69 -11.63
C ASP A 33 -0.79 -14.92 -11.47
N SER A 34 -1.21 -14.27 -12.55
CA SER A 34 -2.40 -13.44 -12.62
C SER A 34 -3.70 -14.19 -12.29
N ALA A 35 -3.80 -15.47 -12.68
CA ALA A 35 -4.98 -16.28 -12.39
C ALA A 35 -5.10 -16.59 -10.88
N ALA A 36 -4.01 -17.05 -10.25
CA ALA A 36 -3.99 -17.30 -8.81
C ALA A 36 -4.13 -16.00 -7.99
N ALA A 37 -3.59 -14.89 -8.51
CA ALA A 37 -3.79 -13.58 -7.92
C ALA A 37 -5.26 -13.15 -7.96
N ALA A 38 -5.94 -13.30 -9.10
CA ALA A 38 -7.36 -12.97 -9.22
C ALA A 38 -8.22 -13.78 -8.23
N GLU A 39 -8.02 -15.10 -8.17
CA GLU A 39 -8.73 -15.98 -7.21
C GLU A 39 -8.55 -15.56 -5.74
N ARG A 40 -7.41 -14.97 -5.40
CA ARG A 40 -7.11 -14.50 -4.04
C ARG A 40 -7.68 -13.10 -3.76
N TYR A 41 -7.51 -12.17 -4.70
CA TYR A 41 -7.68 -10.74 -4.45
C TYR A 41 -9.01 -10.17 -4.94
N GLU A 42 -9.68 -10.78 -5.93
CA GLU A 42 -11.05 -10.36 -6.31
C GLU A 42 -12.04 -10.46 -5.13
N PRO A 43 -12.04 -11.54 -4.31
CA PRO A 43 -12.88 -11.59 -3.12
C PRO A 43 -12.56 -10.54 -2.06
N VAL A 44 -11.34 -9.99 -2.05
CA VAL A 44 -10.97 -8.90 -1.12
C VAL A 44 -11.68 -7.62 -1.54
N MET A 45 -11.67 -7.30 -2.84
CA MET A 45 -12.42 -6.17 -3.39
C MET A 45 -13.91 -6.31 -3.08
N ASP A 46 -14.50 -7.48 -3.37
CA ASP A 46 -15.92 -7.75 -3.13
C ASP A 46 -16.31 -7.56 -1.65
N ASP A 47 -15.53 -8.12 -0.73
CA ASP A 47 -15.84 -8.02 0.70
C ASP A 47 -15.69 -6.58 1.22
N VAL A 48 -14.69 -5.84 0.75
CA VAL A 48 -14.48 -4.43 1.11
C VAL A 48 -15.67 -3.59 0.64
N VAL A 49 -16.07 -3.73 -0.63
CA VAL A 49 -17.20 -2.99 -1.20
C VAL A 49 -18.49 -3.38 -0.49
N ALA A 50 -18.75 -4.67 -0.27
CA ALA A 50 -19.95 -5.14 0.41
C ALA A 50 -20.05 -4.61 1.85
N ALA A 51 -18.93 -4.52 2.58
CA ALA A 51 -18.91 -3.95 3.92
C ALA A 51 -19.21 -2.43 3.90
N LEU A 52 -18.65 -1.72 2.93
CA LEU A 52 -18.90 -0.29 2.74
C LEU A 52 -20.34 -0.01 2.31
N GLU A 53 -20.89 -0.78 1.36
CA GLU A 53 -22.29 -0.73 0.92
C GLU A 53 -23.26 -0.95 2.09
N GLN A 54 -23.01 -1.97 2.91
CA GLN A 54 -23.84 -2.27 4.06
C GLN A 54 -23.86 -1.12 5.07
N LYS A 55 -22.69 -0.51 5.30
CA LYS A 55 -22.55 0.56 6.30
C LYS A 55 -23.04 1.91 5.79
N TYR A 56 -22.80 2.20 4.52
CA TYR A 56 -23.05 3.49 3.87
C TYR A 56 -23.95 3.29 2.64
N PRO A 57 -25.22 2.91 2.83
CA PRO A 57 -26.13 2.54 1.74
C PRO A 57 -26.50 3.71 0.81
N ASP A 58 -26.19 4.94 1.20
CA ASP A 58 -26.39 6.14 0.38
C ASP A 58 -25.26 6.35 -0.64
N VAL A 59 -24.15 5.62 -0.53
CA VAL A 59 -23.08 5.58 -1.53
C VAL A 59 -23.41 4.49 -2.56
N ALA A 60 -23.66 4.90 -3.79
CA ALA A 60 -23.86 3.99 -4.91
C ALA A 60 -22.50 3.55 -5.46
N TRP A 61 -22.32 2.23 -5.61
CA TRP A 61 -21.12 1.63 -6.16
C TRP A 61 -21.32 1.16 -7.60
N SER A 62 -20.27 1.26 -8.39
CA SER A 62 -20.23 0.83 -9.79
C SER A 62 -18.82 0.45 -10.19
N ASP A 63 -18.71 -0.46 -11.15
CA ASP A 63 -17.45 -0.76 -11.81
C ASP A 63 -16.93 0.48 -12.57
N ASP A 64 -15.68 0.88 -12.30
CA ASP A 64 -14.98 1.96 -13.00
C ASP A 64 -14.11 1.40 -14.14
N ASP A 65 -13.44 0.26 -13.89
CA ASP A 65 -12.56 -0.45 -14.81
C ASP A 65 -12.65 -1.96 -14.58
N GLU A 66 -12.40 -2.75 -15.63
CA GLU A 66 -12.34 -4.23 -15.55
C GLU A 66 -10.97 -4.72 -15.03
N SER A 67 -10.93 -5.91 -14.41
CA SER A 67 -9.67 -6.57 -14.02
C SER A 67 -8.75 -6.73 -15.23
N ARG A 68 -7.47 -6.36 -15.07
CA ARG A 68 -6.47 -6.38 -16.15
C ARG A 68 -5.06 -6.60 -15.61
N VAL A 69 -4.21 -7.23 -16.41
CA VAL A 69 -2.76 -7.25 -16.16
C VAL A 69 -2.12 -6.10 -16.92
N VAL A 70 -1.31 -5.29 -16.25
CA VAL A 70 -0.61 -4.14 -16.82
C VAL A 70 0.90 -4.33 -16.72
N ALA A 71 1.61 -3.90 -17.77
CA ALA A 71 3.06 -3.90 -17.81
C ALA A 71 3.65 -2.57 -17.31
N ASP A 72 4.64 -2.65 -16.41
CA ASP A 72 5.52 -1.56 -16.01
C ASP A 72 6.99 -2.00 -16.16
N GLY A 73 7.57 -1.68 -17.33
CA GLY A 73 8.88 -2.18 -17.72
C GLY A 73 8.86 -3.70 -17.87
N ASP A 74 9.74 -4.38 -17.11
CA ASP A 74 9.83 -5.86 -17.10
C ASP A 74 8.92 -6.51 -16.04
N ARG A 75 8.02 -5.73 -15.42
CA ARG A 75 7.14 -6.20 -14.34
C ARG A 75 5.70 -6.20 -14.79
N CYS A 76 4.97 -7.21 -14.36
CA CYS A 76 3.54 -7.31 -14.54
C CYS A 76 2.81 -7.14 -13.22
N THR A 77 1.70 -6.43 -13.26
CA THR A 77 0.82 -6.20 -12.11
C THR A 77 -0.59 -6.55 -12.50
N LEU A 78 -1.25 -7.41 -11.74
CA LEU A 78 -2.69 -7.54 -11.80
C LEU A 78 -3.31 -6.33 -11.10
N VAL A 79 -4.21 -5.64 -11.79
CA VAL A 79 -5.13 -4.67 -11.21
C VAL A 79 -6.51 -5.33 -11.22
N VAL A 80 -7.06 -5.54 -10.03
CA VAL A 80 -8.44 -6.02 -9.87
C VAL A 80 -9.40 -4.89 -10.25
N GLY A 81 -10.54 -5.24 -10.84
CA GLY A 81 -11.54 -4.29 -11.32
C GLY A 81 -11.83 -3.17 -10.31
N THR A 82 -11.56 -1.93 -10.73
CA THR A 82 -11.64 -0.74 -9.89
C THR A 82 -13.10 -0.41 -9.58
N GLN A 83 -13.37 -0.06 -8.33
CA GLN A 83 -14.71 0.29 -7.86
C GLN A 83 -14.82 1.78 -7.61
N ARG A 84 -15.94 2.36 -8.05
CA ARG A 84 -16.26 3.78 -7.88
C ARG A 84 -17.47 3.94 -6.97
N GLY A 85 -17.33 4.76 -5.94
CA GLY A 85 -18.42 5.15 -5.03
C GLY A 85 -18.84 6.60 -5.24
N GLU A 86 -20.16 6.84 -5.36
CA GLU A 86 -20.75 8.18 -5.41
C GLU A 86 -22.00 8.30 -4.53
N PRO A 87 -22.14 9.34 -3.68
CA PRO A 87 -21.21 10.46 -3.48
C PRO A 87 -19.95 10.02 -2.72
N SER A 88 -19.03 10.97 -2.43
CA SER A 88 -17.83 10.74 -1.61
C SER A 88 -18.13 9.88 -0.37
N LEU A 89 -17.48 8.72 -0.29
CA LEU A 89 -17.49 7.84 0.87
C LEU A 89 -16.92 8.56 2.09
N ARG A 90 -15.79 9.27 1.93
CA ARG A 90 -15.11 9.93 3.06
C ARG A 90 -16.03 10.94 3.73
N GLU A 91 -16.70 11.79 2.94
CA GLU A 91 -17.63 12.78 3.46
C GLU A 91 -18.89 12.13 4.04
N SER A 92 -19.40 11.06 3.41
CA SER A 92 -20.54 10.29 3.92
C SER A 92 -20.25 9.60 5.26
N ALA A 93 -19.02 9.11 5.43
CA ALA A 93 -18.55 8.46 6.66
C ALA A 93 -18.14 9.46 7.75
N GLY A 94 -17.88 10.72 7.40
CA GLY A 94 -17.38 11.74 8.32
C GLY A 94 -15.86 11.68 8.57
N GLY A 95 -15.10 11.03 7.68
CA GLY A 95 -13.64 10.93 7.75
C GLY A 95 -13.08 9.52 7.54
N TRP A 96 -11.75 9.43 7.41
CA TRP A 96 -11.06 8.16 7.14
C TRP A 96 -11.07 7.20 8.33
N ASP A 97 -11.07 7.68 9.57
CA ASP A 97 -11.18 6.82 10.76
C ASP A 97 -12.46 5.97 10.73
N ALA A 98 -13.59 6.57 10.34
CA ALA A 98 -14.87 5.87 10.23
C ALA A 98 -14.90 4.87 9.06
N VAL A 99 -14.15 5.12 8.00
CA VAL A 99 -13.96 4.17 6.90
C VAL A 99 -13.08 3.00 7.37
N ALA A 100 -11.97 3.31 8.03
CA ALA A 100 -11.02 2.33 8.56
C ALA A 100 -11.70 1.37 9.57
N ASP A 101 -12.56 1.88 10.46
CA ASP A 101 -13.34 1.07 11.41
C ASP A 101 -14.22 0.01 10.73
N VAL A 102 -14.62 0.24 9.47
CA VAL A 102 -15.48 -0.66 8.69
C VAL A 102 -14.65 -1.69 7.95
N ILE A 103 -13.57 -1.26 7.30
CA ILE A 103 -12.82 -2.13 6.38
C ILE A 103 -11.67 -2.87 7.06
N ASN A 104 -11.04 -2.34 8.12
CA ASN A 104 -9.92 -3.02 8.79
C ASN A 104 -10.25 -4.44 9.26
N PRO A 105 -11.45 -4.74 9.82
CA PRO A 105 -11.83 -6.10 10.15
C PRO A 105 -11.90 -7.04 8.93
N VAL A 106 -12.31 -6.51 7.77
CA VAL A 106 -12.35 -7.25 6.51
C VAL A 106 -10.93 -7.52 6.00
N LEU A 107 -10.06 -6.50 6.03
CA LEU A 107 -8.67 -6.61 5.62
C LEU A 107 -7.90 -7.61 6.48
N GLU A 108 -8.07 -7.55 7.80
CA GLU A 108 -7.46 -8.51 8.73
C GLU A 108 -7.91 -9.95 8.42
N ALA A 109 -9.20 -10.16 8.14
CA ALA A 109 -9.72 -11.48 7.76
C ALA A 109 -9.16 -11.99 6.42
N ARG A 110 -8.69 -11.08 5.56
CA ARG A 110 -8.06 -11.36 4.27
C ARG A 110 -6.54 -11.31 4.29
N GLU A 111 -5.93 -11.18 5.48
CA GLU A 111 -4.48 -11.11 5.70
C GLU A 111 -3.82 -9.88 5.06
N LEU A 112 -4.56 -8.79 4.91
CA LEU A 112 -4.02 -7.47 4.58
C LEU A 112 -3.83 -6.66 5.88
N ASP A 113 -2.86 -5.74 5.85
CA ASP A 113 -2.63 -4.81 6.95
C ASP A 113 -3.85 -3.89 7.16
N SER A 114 -3.94 -3.26 8.33
CA SER A 114 -4.90 -2.16 8.52
C SER A 114 -4.55 -0.98 7.63
N VAL A 115 -5.57 -0.25 7.18
CA VAL A 115 -5.32 0.93 6.35
C VAL A 115 -4.62 2.03 7.14
N SER A 116 -3.80 2.82 6.43
CA SER A 116 -3.14 4.02 6.93
C SER A 116 -3.37 5.19 5.98
N GLU A 117 -3.48 6.40 6.52
CA GLU A 117 -3.70 7.58 5.68
C GLU A 117 -2.55 7.83 4.71
N GLN A 118 -2.92 8.17 3.48
CA GLN A 118 -2.01 8.51 2.40
C GLN A 118 -1.96 10.01 2.14
N LYS A 119 -0.77 10.49 1.77
CA LYS A 119 -0.60 11.85 1.25
C LYS A 119 -0.73 11.80 -0.27
N LEU A 120 -1.89 12.25 -0.76
CA LEU A 120 -2.16 12.36 -2.20
C LEU A 120 -2.07 13.81 -2.66
N GLU A 121 -1.77 14.00 -3.93
CA GLU A 121 -1.69 15.33 -4.56
C GLU A 121 -3.03 15.75 -5.18
N GLY A 122 -3.12 17.00 -5.65
CA GLY A 122 -4.28 17.45 -6.43
C GLY A 122 -5.59 17.58 -5.65
N GLY A 123 -5.52 17.63 -4.31
CA GLY A 123 -6.69 17.71 -3.43
C GLY A 123 -7.40 16.38 -3.19
N TRP A 124 -6.77 15.27 -3.58
CA TRP A 124 -7.18 13.94 -3.17
C TRP A 124 -6.72 13.68 -1.74
N THR A 125 -7.47 12.82 -1.05
CA THR A 125 -7.04 12.18 0.20
C THR A 125 -7.32 10.69 0.10
N GLY A 126 -6.70 9.88 0.93
CA GLY A 126 -6.91 8.45 0.83
C GLY A 126 -6.34 7.68 2.00
N VAL A 127 -6.59 6.38 1.97
CA VAL A 127 -5.98 5.39 2.86
C VAL A 127 -5.43 4.24 2.01
N ALA A 128 -4.37 3.58 2.49
CA ALA A 128 -3.77 2.42 1.84
C ALA A 128 -3.58 1.27 2.83
N SER A 129 -3.69 0.05 2.31
CA SER A 129 -3.27 -1.18 2.98
C SER A 129 -2.38 -2.01 2.05
N HIS A 130 -1.52 -2.84 2.63
CA HIS A 130 -0.61 -3.73 1.92
C HIS A 130 -0.60 -5.13 2.53
N ASP A 131 0.03 -6.08 1.83
CA ASP A 131 0.41 -7.37 2.41
C ASP A 131 1.86 -7.74 2.10
N ASP A 132 2.34 -8.84 2.69
CA ASP A 132 3.70 -9.36 2.51
C ASP A 132 4.01 -9.84 1.08
N ARG A 133 2.98 -9.96 0.21
CA ARG A 133 3.10 -10.39 -1.19
C ARG A 133 3.19 -9.21 -2.14
N GLY A 134 3.08 -7.99 -1.61
CA GLY A 134 3.13 -6.75 -2.37
C GLY A 134 1.78 -6.34 -2.95
N ALA A 135 0.66 -6.92 -2.49
CA ALA A 135 -0.64 -6.38 -2.82
C ALA A 135 -0.81 -4.99 -2.18
N ALA A 136 -1.51 -4.11 -2.86
CA ALA A 136 -1.83 -2.76 -2.41
C ALA A 136 -3.31 -2.49 -2.64
N LEU A 137 -4.04 -2.15 -1.58
CA LEU A 137 -5.39 -1.61 -1.63
C LEU A 137 -5.32 -0.11 -1.41
N ASP A 138 -5.75 0.66 -2.40
CA ASP A 138 -5.77 2.11 -2.37
C ASP A 138 -7.21 2.61 -2.41
N ILE A 139 -7.62 3.37 -1.39
CA ILE A 139 -8.91 4.05 -1.37
C ILE A 139 -8.65 5.55 -1.43
N SER A 140 -9.07 6.20 -2.50
CA SER A 140 -8.87 7.63 -2.72
C SER A 140 -10.19 8.37 -2.89
N ASP A 141 -10.26 9.58 -2.37
CA ASP A 141 -11.47 10.40 -2.37
C ASP A 141 -11.17 11.89 -2.57
N LYS A 142 -12.07 12.56 -3.31
CA LYS A 142 -12.12 14.01 -3.46
C LYS A 142 -13.56 14.53 -3.62
N THR A 143 -14.27 14.04 -4.62
CA THR A 143 -15.72 14.28 -4.84
C THR A 143 -16.50 12.98 -5.03
N TYR A 144 -15.78 11.90 -5.27
CA TYR A 144 -16.19 10.51 -5.40
C TYR A 144 -15.04 9.67 -4.85
N THR A 145 -15.32 8.40 -4.62
CA THR A 145 -14.35 7.43 -4.11
C THR A 145 -13.90 6.50 -5.22
N LEU A 146 -12.62 6.17 -5.27
CA LEU A 146 -12.08 5.06 -6.05
C LEU A 146 -11.42 4.06 -5.10
N ILE A 147 -11.68 2.78 -5.33
CA ILE A 147 -10.99 1.66 -4.68
C ILE A 147 -10.26 0.89 -5.77
N GLU A 148 -8.94 0.86 -5.67
CA GLU A 148 -8.06 0.09 -6.55
C GLU A 148 -7.33 -0.96 -5.71
N LEU A 149 -7.22 -2.18 -6.23
CA LEU A 149 -6.45 -3.25 -5.62
C LEU A 149 -5.50 -3.81 -6.67
N SER A 150 -4.20 -3.75 -6.39
CA SER A 150 -3.16 -4.21 -7.31
C SER A 150 -2.21 -5.18 -6.64
N VAL A 151 -1.60 -6.08 -7.41
CA VAL A 151 -0.61 -7.04 -6.92
C VAL A 151 0.40 -7.38 -8.01
N PRO A 152 1.72 -7.39 -7.71
CA PRO A 152 2.72 -7.84 -8.67
C PRO A 152 2.57 -9.35 -8.94
N VAL A 153 2.65 -9.73 -10.22
CA VAL A 153 2.46 -11.11 -10.68
C VAL A 153 3.69 -11.64 -11.40
N THR A 154 3.80 -12.96 -11.52
CA THR A 154 4.94 -13.66 -12.12
C THR A 154 4.84 -13.81 -13.64
N ASP A 155 3.71 -13.41 -14.23
CA ASP A 155 3.50 -13.35 -15.67
C ASP A 155 4.63 -12.55 -16.33
N THR A 156 5.06 -13.02 -17.50
CA THR A 156 6.13 -12.38 -18.29
C THR A 156 5.61 -11.72 -19.55
N ASP A 157 4.39 -12.08 -19.98
CA ASP A 157 3.74 -11.56 -21.19
C ASP A 157 2.47 -10.80 -20.78
N CYS A 158 2.60 -9.48 -20.75
CA CYS A 158 1.60 -8.47 -20.40
C CYS A 158 1.74 -7.33 -21.43
#